data_AF-A0A961FMM2-F1
#
_entry.id   AF-A0A961FMM2-F1
#
_cell.length_a   1.000
_cell.length_b   1.000
_cell.length_c   1.000
_cell.angle_alpha   90.00
_cell.angle_beta   90.00
_cell.angle_gamma   90.00
#
_symmetry.space_group_name_H-M   'P 1'
#
loop_
_entity.id
_entity.type
_entity.pdbx_description
1 polymer ?
#
loop_
_entity_poly.entity_id
_entity_poly.type
_entity_poly.pdbx_seq_one_letter_code
_entity_poly.pdbx_strand_id
1 'polypeptide(L)'
;MSFMLQEFKKFILKGDVVSLSTGVIIGAAFNGIVTAFTKGIVEPILKAVGGNPNVSLGIKIGTFTNEDGKTVDNLLDIGMLINATIGFLITAAVVFFVIVKPMNKLMAMTEKKAEETPSAPEIPADIKLLTEIRDLMKSK
;
A
#
# COMPACT_ATOMS: atom_id res chain seq x y z
N MET A 1 28.89 -25.54 -4.40
CA MET A 1 27.59 -25.25 -3.73
C MET A 1 27.70 -24.27 -2.55
N SER A 2 28.68 -24.38 -1.65
CA SER A 2 28.77 -23.52 -0.43
C SER A 2 29.04 -22.02 -0.69
N PHE A 3 29.77 -21.68 -1.75
CA PHE A 3 30.17 -20.29 -2.05
C PHE A 3 28.97 -19.37 -2.34
N MET A 4 27.99 -19.82 -3.13
CA MET A 4 26.79 -19.05 -3.44
C MET A 4 25.88 -18.83 -2.22
N LEU A 5 25.82 -19.80 -1.30
CA LEU A 5 25.05 -19.65 -0.05
C LEU A 5 25.67 -18.61 0.89
N GLN A 6 27.01 -18.48 0.91
CA GLN A 6 27.68 -17.44 1.69
C GLN A 6 27.53 -16.05 1.08
N GLU A 7 27.58 -15.94 -0.26
CA GLU A 7 27.31 -14.67 -0.94
C GLU A 7 25.85 -14.23 -0.77
N PHE A 8 24.90 -15.17 -0.88
CA PHE A 8 23.49 -14.91 -0.64
C PHE A 8 23.23 -14.46 0.81
N LYS A 9 23.85 -15.11 1.79
CA LYS A 9 23.78 -14.69 3.20
C LYS A 9 24.36 -13.28 3.39
N LYS A 10 25.52 -12.97 2.79
CA LYS A 10 26.12 -11.62 2.81
C LYS A 10 25.24 -10.57 2.14
N PHE A 11 24.55 -10.93 1.06
CA PHE A 11 23.61 -10.06 0.34
C PHE A 11 22.38 -9.73 1.18
N ILE A 12 21.77 -10.74 1.81
CA ILE A 12 20.62 -10.55 2.72
C ILE A 12 21.05 -9.76 3.96
N LEU A 13 22.20 -10.05 4.56
CA LEU A 13 22.69 -9.36 5.76
C LEU A 13 23.08 -7.90 5.54
N LYS A 14 23.01 -7.39 4.30
CA LYS A 14 23.27 -5.97 3.98
C LYS A 14 22.18 -5.02 4.53
N GLY A 15 21.21 -5.53 5.31
CA GLY A 15 20.26 -4.79 6.15
C GLY A 15 19.10 -4.16 5.38
N ASP A 16 19.40 -3.54 4.25
CA ASP A 16 18.44 -2.84 3.40
C ASP A 16 17.47 -3.82 2.71
N VAL A 17 17.98 -4.97 2.25
CA VAL A 17 17.18 -6.00 1.57
C VAL A 17 16.16 -6.65 2.51
N VAL A 18 16.51 -6.92 3.77
CA VAL A 18 15.60 -7.58 4.72
C VAL A 18 14.46 -6.66 5.11
N SER A 19 14.76 -5.39 5.37
CA SER A 19 13.76 -4.38 5.73
C SER A 19 12.80 -4.12 4.57
N LEU A 20 13.33 -3.99 3.35
CA LEU A 20 12.54 -3.84 2.13
C LEU A 20 11.68 -5.09 1.87
N SER A 21 12.27 -6.29 1.96
CA SER A 21 11.54 -7.55 1.72
C SER A 21 10.39 -7.74 2.71
N THR A 22 10.62 -7.40 3.98
CA THR A 22 9.59 -7.51 5.02
C THR A 22 8.44 -6.54 4.74
N GLY A 23 8.73 -5.30 4.35
CA GLY A 23 7.72 -4.32 3.96
C GLY A 23 6.83 -4.81 2.81
N VAL A 24 7.42 -5.42 1.77
CA VAL A 24 6.68 -5.97 0.63
C VAL A 24 5.79 -7.16 1.04
N ILE A 25 6.31 -8.09 1.86
CA ILE A 25 5.54 -9.25 2.33
C ILE A 25 4.35 -8.82 3.19
N ILE A 26 4.56 -7.90 4.12
CA ILE A 26 3.48 -7.36 4.97
C ILE A 26 2.45 -6.62 4.11
N GLY A 27 2.89 -5.80 3.16
CA GLY A 27 2.00 -5.12 2.21
C GLY A 27 1.14 -6.10 1.40
N ALA A 28 1.73 -7.19 0.91
CA ALA A 28 1.00 -8.21 0.16
C ALA A 28 -0.02 -8.97 1.04
N ALA A 29 0.36 -9.38 2.25
CA ALA A 29 -0.54 -10.04 3.18
C ALA A 29 -1.71 -9.12 3.59
N PHE A 30 -1.41 -7.84 3.83
CA PHE A 30 -2.41 -6.85 4.19
C PHE A 30 -3.40 -6.57 3.05
N ASN A 31 -2.93 -6.49 1.80
CA ASN A 31 -3.81 -6.39 0.63
C ASN A 31 -4.80 -7.55 0.55
N GLY A 32 -4.41 -8.76 0.97
CA GLY A 32 -5.31 -9.91 1.07
C GLY A 32 -6.48 -9.68 2.04
N ILE A 33 -6.20 -9.12 3.22
CA ILE A 33 -7.22 -8.79 4.24
C ILE A 33 -8.17 -7.72 3.69
N VAL A 34 -7.63 -6.66 3.10
CA VAL A 34 -8.41 -5.58 2.51
C VAL A 34 -9.31 -6.11 1.40
N THR A 35 -8.78 -6.94 0.51
CA THR A 35 -9.54 -7.57 -0.58
C THR A 35 -10.67 -8.44 -0.05
N ALA A 36 -10.40 -9.25 0.99
CA ALA A 36 -11.42 -10.11 1.61
C ALA A 36 -12.54 -9.29 2.26
N PHE A 37 -12.20 -8.19 2.93
CA PHE A 37 -13.18 -7.27 3.52
C PHE A 37 -14.03 -6.58 2.44
N THR A 38 -13.39 -6.06 1.39
CA THR A 38 -14.08 -5.41 0.29
C THR A 38 -15.03 -6.37 -0.43
N LYS A 39 -14.55 -7.57 -0.79
CA LYS A 39 -15.40 -8.59 -1.44
C LYS A 39 -16.50 -9.13 -0.53
N GLY A 40 -16.19 -9.32 0.75
CA GLY A 40 -17.10 -9.96 1.70
C GLY A 40 -18.19 -9.04 2.24
N ILE A 41 -17.92 -7.73 2.36
CA ILE A 41 -18.82 -6.78 3.02
C ILE A 41 -19.20 -5.63 2.09
N VAL A 42 -18.22 -5.01 1.43
CA VAL A 42 -18.45 -3.80 0.62
C VAL A 42 -19.19 -4.13 -0.68
N GLU A 43 -18.75 -5.13 -1.42
CA GLU A 43 -19.41 -5.58 -2.66
C GLU A 43 -20.87 -6.01 -2.49
N PRO A 44 -21.27 -6.83 -1.48
CA PRO A 44 -22.68 -7.18 -1.30
C PRO A 44 -23.55 -6.00 -0.86
N ILE A 45 -23.01 -5.07 -0.06
CA ILE A 45 -23.74 -3.83 0.30
C ILE A 45 -23.92 -2.94 -0.94
N LEU A 46 -22.89 -2.81 -1.77
CA LEU A 46 -22.97 -2.12 -3.05
C LEU A 46 -23.99 -2.77 -3.98
N LYS A 47 -24.04 -4.10 -4.05
CA LYS A 47 -25.04 -4.84 -4.83
C LYS A 47 -26.47 -4.68 -4.29
N ALA A 48 -26.62 -4.47 -2.98
CA ALA A 48 -27.91 -4.30 -2.33
C ALA A 48 -28.46 -2.87 -2.43
N VAL A 49 -27.57 -1.86 -2.41
CA VAL A 49 -27.94 -0.42 -2.42
C VAL A 49 -27.87 0.18 -3.84
N GLY A 50 -26.89 -0.24 -4.63
CA GLY A 50 -26.73 0.10 -6.05
C GLY A 50 -27.42 -0.96 -6.90
N GLY A 51 -28.65 -0.67 -7.32
CA GLY A 51 -29.50 -1.59 -8.08
C GLY A 51 -28.76 -2.32 -9.20
N ASN A 52 -28.88 -3.65 -9.16
CA ASN A 52 -28.48 -4.65 -10.15
C ASN A 52 -26.99 -4.59 -10.59
N PRO A 53 -26.16 -5.60 -10.27
CA PRO A 53 -24.83 -5.77 -10.88
C PRO A 53 -24.86 -5.94 -12.42
N ASN A 54 -26.07 -5.99 -13.00
CA ASN A 54 -26.33 -6.04 -14.44
C ASN A 54 -26.90 -4.72 -15.02
N VAL A 55 -26.67 -3.55 -14.42
CA VAL A 55 -26.77 -2.32 -15.24
C VAL A 55 -25.54 -2.27 -16.15
N SER A 56 -25.52 -3.18 -17.10
CA SER A 56 -24.71 -3.05 -18.29
C SER A 56 -25.30 -1.87 -19.06
N LEU A 57 -24.82 -0.67 -18.76
CA LEU A 57 -24.75 0.42 -19.74
C LEU A 57 -23.66 0.08 -20.77
N GLY A 58 -23.66 -1.19 -21.20
CA GLY A 58 -22.79 -1.76 -22.20
C GLY A 58 -23.27 -1.28 -23.55
N ILE A 59 -22.69 -0.20 -24.04
CA ILE A 59 -22.76 0.09 -25.46
C ILE A 59 -22.04 -1.09 -26.14
N LYS A 60 -22.76 -1.88 -26.93
CA LYS A 60 -22.17 -2.95 -27.75
C LYS A 60 -21.22 -2.28 -28.75
N ILE A 61 -19.93 -2.32 -28.48
CA ILE A 61 -18.92 -1.70 -29.36
C ILE A 61 -18.56 -2.64 -30.52
N GLY A 62 -18.84 -3.94 -30.40
CA GLY A 62 -18.76 -4.90 -31.50
C GLY A 62 -18.66 -6.34 -31.00
N THR A 63 -18.79 -7.30 -31.92
CA THR A 63 -18.53 -8.72 -31.68
C THR A 63 -17.21 -9.10 -32.32
N PHE A 64 -16.30 -9.67 -31.53
CA PHE A 64 -15.10 -10.31 -32.05
C PHE A 64 -15.24 -11.83 -31.89
N THR A 65 -14.95 -12.56 -32.95
CA THR A 65 -14.85 -14.02 -32.92
C THR A 65 -13.40 -14.37 -32.60
N ASN A 66 -13.16 -14.99 -31.45
CA ASN A 66 -11.84 -15.53 -31.12
C ASN A 66 -11.51 -16.71 -32.05
N GLU A 67 -10.22 -17.07 -32.15
CA GLU A 67 -9.73 -18.20 -32.99
C GLU A 67 -10.43 -19.55 -32.67
N ASP A 68 -11.01 -19.68 -31.48
CA ASP A 68 -11.81 -20.84 -31.04
C ASP A 68 -13.28 -20.85 -31.51
N GLY A 69 -13.68 -19.91 -32.38
CA GLY A 69 -15.05 -19.84 -32.95
C GLY A 69 -16.14 -19.40 -31.96
N LYS A 70 -15.77 -18.95 -30.75
CA LYS A 70 -16.70 -18.38 -29.77
C LYS A 70 -16.87 -16.89 -30.03
N THR A 71 -18.10 -16.46 -30.31
CA THR A 71 -18.46 -15.06 -30.42
C THR A 71 -18.51 -14.46 -29.03
N VAL A 72 -17.56 -13.57 -28.71
CA VAL A 72 -17.55 -12.86 -27.43
C VAL A 72 -18.09 -11.46 -27.68
N ASP A 73 -19.21 -11.14 -27.07
CA ASP A 73 -19.80 -9.80 -27.11
C ASP A 73 -18.84 -8.83 -26.39
N ASN A 74 -18.26 -7.86 -27.12
CA ASN A 74 -17.39 -6.86 -26.55
C ASN A 74 -18.26 -5.73 -25.96
N LEU A 75 -18.74 -5.97 -24.74
CA LEU A 75 -19.54 -5.04 -23.96
C LEU A 75 -18.61 -4.08 -23.22
N LEU A 76 -18.61 -2.79 -23.59
CA LEU A 76 -17.95 -1.78 -22.77
C LEU A 76 -18.84 -1.48 -21.56
N ASP A 77 -18.68 -2.26 -20.49
CA ASP A 77 -19.51 -2.13 -19.31
C ASP A 77 -19.06 -0.96 -18.42
N ILE A 78 -19.60 0.22 -18.72
CA ILE A 78 -19.40 1.43 -17.90
C ILE A 78 -19.94 1.23 -16.47
N GLY A 79 -20.94 0.36 -16.29
CA GLY A 79 -21.47 -0.01 -14.98
C GLY A 79 -20.45 -0.76 -14.13
N MET A 80 -19.69 -1.67 -14.75
CA MET A 80 -18.57 -2.35 -14.09
C MET A 80 -17.47 -1.39 -13.67
N LEU A 81 -17.13 -0.40 -14.51
CA LEU A 81 -16.13 0.61 -14.19
C LEU A 81 -16.55 1.49 -13.01
N ILE A 82 -17.81 1.94 -12.99
CA ILE A 82 -18.37 2.73 -11.89
C ILE A 82 -18.38 1.91 -10.59
N ASN A 83 -18.83 0.65 -10.64
CA ASN A 83 -18.82 -0.23 -9.49
C ASN A 83 -17.40 -0.49 -8.94
N ALA A 84 -16.44 -0.74 -9.83
CA ALA A 84 -15.03 -0.90 -9.45
C ALA A 84 -14.47 0.38 -8.80
N THR A 85 -14.84 1.56 -9.33
CA THR A 85 -14.41 2.85 -8.79
C THR A 85 -14.99 3.11 -7.40
N ILE A 86 -16.29 2.84 -7.21
CA ILE A 86 -16.94 2.99 -5.90
C ILE A 86 -16.37 1.99 -4.89
N GLY A 87 -16.18 0.73 -5.30
CA GLY A 87 -15.53 -0.29 -4.47
C GLY A 87 -14.12 0.11 -4.05
N PHE A 88 -13.33 0.66 -4.98
CA PHE A 88 -12.01 1.21 -4.69
C PHE A 88 -12.07 2.36 -3.69
N LEU A 89 -12.98 3.34 -3.88
CA LEU A 89 -13.13 4.49 -2.97
C LEU A 89 -13.51 4.07 -1.54
N ILE A 90 -14.44 3.13 -1.39
CA ILE A 90 -14.84 2.61 -0.07
C ILE A 90 -13.67 1.85 0.58
N THR A 91 -12.97 1.03 -0.19
CA THR A 91 -11.78 0.31 0.29
C THR A 91 -10.69 1.27 0.75
N ALA A 92 -10.39 2.28 -0.05
CA ALA A 92 -9.44 3.33 0.28
C ALA A 92 -9.86 4.09 1.55
N ALA A 93 -11.16 4.39 1.69
CA ALA A 93 -11.70 5.02 2.89
C ALA A 93 -11.52 4.15 4.14
N VAL A 94 -11.76 2.84 4.05
CA VAL A 94 -11.57 1.89 5.17
C VAL A 94 -10.10 1.81 5.57
N VAL A 95 -9.20 1.61 4.60
CA VAL A 95 -7.74 1.60 4.86
C VAL A 95 -7.28 2.91 5.49
N PHE A 96 -7.75 4.04 4.96
CA PHE A 96 -7.43 5.35 5.50
C PHE A 96 -7.92 5.51 6.95
N PHE A 97 -9.16 5.12 7.24
CA PHE A 97 -9.74 5.33 8.57
C PHE A 97 -9.21 4.36 9.64
N VAL A 98 -8.89 3.13 9.25
CA VAL A 98 -8.46 2.06 10.18
C VAL A 98 -6.95 2.04 10.40
N ILE A 99 -6.15 2.49 9.42
CA ILE A 99 -4.68 2.43 9.53
C ILE A 99 -4.08 3.82 9.51
N VAL A 100 -4.34 4.59 8.44
CA VAL A 100 -3.65 5.87 8.23
C VAL A 100 -4.05 6.88 9.30
N LYS A 101 -5.33 6.95 9.65
CA LYS A 101 -5.84 7.87 10.68
C LYS A 101 -5.28 7.55 12.09
N PRO A 102 -5.31 6.31 12.60
CA PRO A 102 -4.67 6.02 13.88
C PRO A 102 -3.16 6.12 13.82
N MET A 103 -2.50 5.73 12.72
CA MET A 103 -1.05 5.96 12.58
C MET A 103 -0.70 7.45 12.61
N ASN A 104 -1.41 8.29 11.87
CA ASN A 104 -1.22 9.75 11.91
C ASN A 104 -1.53 10.32 13.30
N LYS A 105 -2.54 9.79 14.00
CA LYS A 105 -2.85 10.21 15.37
C LYS A 105 -1.76 9.78 16.36
N LEU A 106 -1.22 8.56 16.21
CA LEU A 106 -0.12 8.07 17.02
C LEU A 106 1.14 8.88 16.74
N MET A 107 1.52 9.10 15.48
CA MET A 107 2.63 9.97 15.10
C MET A 107 2.47 11.39 15.67
N ALA A 108 1.28 11.99 15.56
CA ALA A 108 1.01 13.31 16.16
C ALA A 108 1.08 13.30 17.70
N MET A 109 0.79 12.17 18.35
CA MET A 109 0.98 12.00 19.80
C MET A 109 2.45 11.77 20.17
N THR A 110 3.23 11.11 19.31
CA THR A 110 4.67 10.92 19.49
C THR A 110 5.43 12.23 19.25
N GLU A 111 5.02 13.03 18.26
CA GLU A 111 5.56 14.38 18.00
C GLU A 111 5.24 15.33 19.16
N LYS A 112 4.02 15.28 19.73
CA LYS A 112 3.70 16.02 20.96
C LYS A 112 4.46 15.54 22.20
N LYS A 113 4.83 14.26 22.28
CA LYS A 113 5.62 13.71 23.40
C LYS A 113 7.12 13.95 23.23
N ALA A 114 7.58 14.20 22.01
CA ALA A 114 8.94 14.63 21.71
C ALA A 114 9.23 16.09 22.14
N GLU A 115 8.19 16.89 22.43
CA GLU A 115 8.36 18.21 23.07
C GLU A 115 8.66 18.13 24.58
N GLU A 116 8.29 17.03 25.27
CA GLU A 116 8.52 16.87 26.72
C GLU A 116 9.64 15.89 27.09
N THR A 117 10.15 15.15 26.11
CA THR A 117 11.39 14.39 26.26
C THR A 117 12.18 14.60 24.98
N PRO A 118 13.40 15.18 25.02
CA PRO A 118 14.25 15.28 23.84
C PRO A 118 14.74 13.86 23.50
N SER A 119 13.86 13.03 22.94
CA SER A 119 14.29 11.96 22.06
C SER A 119 14.67 12.64 20.76
N ALA A 120 15.87 13.21 20.75
CA ALA A 120 16.51 13.55 19.50
C ALA A 120 16.40 12.31 18.60
N PRO A 121 15.89 12.42 17.35
CA PRO A 121 16.15 11.35 16.38
C PRO A 121 17.66 11.11 16.47
N GLU A 122 18.08 9.86 16.71
CA GLU A 122 19.51 9.54 16.80
C GLU A 122 20.16 10.11 15.56
N ILE A 123 20.80 11.26 15.74
CA ILE A 123 21.45 11.97 14.65
C ILE A 123 22.46 10.95 14.16
N PRO A 124 22.42 10.55 12.87
CA PRO A 124 23.38 9.61 12.32
C PRO A 124 24.77 10.01 12.81
N ALA A 125 25.57 9.04 13.28
CA ALA A 125 26.84 9.33 13.97
C ALA A 125 27.71 10.33 13.18
N ASP A 126 27.63 10.25 11.84
CA ASP A 126 28.25 11.17 10.89
C ASP A 126 27.78 12.62 11.07
N ILE A 127 26.47 12.87 11.17
CA ILE A 127 25.91 14.21 11.37
C ILE A 127 26.25 14.73 12.77
N LYS A 128 26.35 13.87 13.78
CA LYS A 128 26.81 14.24 15.12
C LYS A 128 28.27 14.68 15.11
N LEU A 129 29.15 13.89 14.49
CA LEU A 129 30.56 14.22 14.29
C LEU A 129 30.74 15.52 13.49
N LEU A 130 29.96 15.72 12.43
CA LEU A 130 29.99 16.97 11.66
C LEU A 130 29.54 18.18 12.47
N THR A 131 28.60 17.99 13.40
CA THR A 131 28.17 19.05 14.34
C THR A 131 29.28 19.39 15.32
N GLU A 132 29.92 18.38 15.91
CA GLU A 132 31.06 18.55 16.81
C GLU A 132 32.25 19.23 16.11
N ILE A 133 32.58 18.82 14.87
CA ILE A 133 33.62 19.44 14.05
C ILE A 133 33.29 20.91 13.76
N ARG A 134 32.05 21.24 13.39
CA ARG A 134 31.60 22.62 13.14
C ARG A 134 31.78 23.49 14.38
N ASP A 135 31.42 22.97 15.55
CA ASP A 135 31.47 23.72 16.81
C ASP A 135 32.93 23.92 17.26
N LEU A 136 33.80 22.93 17.06
CA LEU A 136 35.24 23.07 17.24
C LEU A 136 35.86 24.12 16.29
N MET A 137 35.40 24.19 15.04
CA MET A 137 35.87 25.19 14.07
C MET A 137 35.40 26.61 14.41
N LYS A 138 34.22 26.79 15.01
CA LYS A 138 33.76 28.11 15.49
C LYS A 138 34.53 28.62 16.71
N SER A 139 35.10 27.71 17.48
CA SER A 139 35.85 28.02 18.70
C SER A 139 37.32 28.42 18.45
N LYS A 140 37.76 28.48 17.19
CA LYS A 140 39.13 28.73 16.76
C LYS A 140 39.21 29.95 15.86
#